data_AF-A0A7R8VH43-F1
#
_entry.id   AF-A0A7R8VH43-F1
#
_cell.length_a   1.000
_cell.length_b   1.000
_cell.length_c   1.000
_cell.angle_alpha   90.00
_cell.angle_beta   90.00
_cell.angle_gamma   90.00
#
_symmetry.space_group_name_H-M   'P 1'
#
loop_
_entity.id
_entity.type
_entity.pdbx_description
1 polymer ?
#
loop_
_entity_poly.entity_id
_entity_poly.type
_entity_poly.pdbx_seq_one_letter_code
_entity_poly.pdbx_strand_id
1 'polypeptide(L)'
;MEDDPMDEICGSKFWDSNLTWYTEDPDLTSCFQKTALVWIPCAFLWALVCFEAYYILNSKFRDIPWNKLNRLKIGLSSSLILLAIADLGYAIHQSSTGYDVYPVDYYTPIIKLTTFSLSVALILFNKKRGLRTSGVLFMFWLLLAVCGTVQFRSEIRKIFFDTSTQPVYPIVSYVLYYIITISLLILNCFADEAPTISEYPLTKDSNPEDGASFLSKLFYMWLEPLVWKGFRTPLESKDLWNISPQNCSKVVVPNFDRHWEKALHKTTSIESQTASFRKMSGSVNFSDEKTKPKKITSVLPALWKAYGSTFLSGALLKLLADILAFVCPQLLR
;
A
#
# COMPACT_ATOMS: atom_id res chain seq x y z
N MET A 1 34.48 -6.17 21.79
CA MET A 1 33.04 -6.26 21.53
C MET A 1 32.87 -5.37 20.33
N GLU A 2 32.65 -5.95 19.15
CA GLU A 2 32.43 -5.15 17.94
C GLU A 2 31.11 -4.40 18.17
N ASP A 3 31.19 -3.08 18.28
CA ASP A 3 30.00 -2.24 18.40
C ASP A 3 29.18 -2.41 17.12
N ASP A 4 27.87 -2.63 17.28
CA ASP A 4 26.96 -2.77 16.14
C ASP A 4 27.02 -1.48 15.31
N PRO A 5 27.09 -1.52 13.97
CA PRO A 5 27.08 -0.31 13.15
C PRO A 5 25.88 0.61 13.44
N MET A 6 24.75 0.07 13.91
CA MET A 6 23.61 0.87 14.33
C MET A 6 23.86 1.62 15.65
N ASP A 7 24.71 1.09 16.53
CA ASP A 7 25.08 1.75 17.79
C ASP A 7 25.90 3.01 17.51
N GLU A 8 26.81 2.96 16.53
CA GLU A 8 27.61 4.12 16.08
C GLU A 8 26.73 5.21 15.46
N ILE A 9 25.75 4.81 14.63
CA ILE A 9 24.81 5.74 13.98
C ILE A 9 23.96 6.50 15.01
N CYS A 10 23.65 5.86 16.13
CA CYS A 10 22.77 6.39 17.16
C CYS A 10 23.49 6.97 18.38
N GLY A 11 24.78 6.68 18.58
CA GLY A 11 25.49 6.99 19.81
C GLY A 11 24.99 6.25 21.05
N SER A 12 24.16 5.22 20.87
CA SER A 12 23.52 4.46 21.93
C SER A 12 23.14 3.08 21.42
N LYS A 13 23.01 2.11 22.33
CA LYS A 13 22.67 0.73 21.96
C LYS A 13 21.37 0.66 21.15
N PHE A 14 21.43 0.00 20.00
CA PHE A 14 20.31 -0.27 19.12
C PHE A 14 19.31 -1.21 19.80
N TRP A 15 19.77 -2.23 20.51
CA TRP A 15 18.90 -3.16 21.23
C TRP A 15 19.43 -3.47 22.64
N ASP A 16 18.54 -3.43 23.63
CA ASP A 16 18.86 -3.82 25.01
C ASP A 16 17.76 -4.75 25.58
N SER A 17 18.13 -6.02 25.79
CA SER A 17 17.19 -7.03 26.28
C SER A 17 16.80 -6.80 27.75
N ASN A 18 17.63 -6.12 28.55
CA ASN A 18 17.27 -5.80 29.93
C ASN A 18 16.19 -4.71 29.99
N LEU A 19 16.22 -3.77 29.04
CA LEU A 19 15.21 -2.71 28.92
C LEU A 19 13.89 -3.24 28.34
N THR A 20 13.95 -4.24 27.45
CA THR A 20 12.75 -4.73 26.75
C THR A 20 12.12 -5.97 27.39
N TRP A 21 12.91 -6.94 27.85
CA TRP A 21 12.41 -8.25 28.28
C TRP A 21 12.59 -8.53 29.77
N TYR A 22 13.71 -8.09 30.36
CA TYR A 22 14.04 -8.37 31.78
C TYR A 22 13.69 -7.20 32.70
N THR A 23 12.50 -6.62 32.53
CA THR A 23 11.99 -5.51 33.35
C THR A 23 10.47 -5.64 33.55
N GLU A 24 9.95 -5.09 34.64
CA GLU A 24 8.50 -4.99 34.88
C GLU A 24 7.85 -3.88 34.04
N ASP A 25 8.67 -2.97 33.51
CA ASP A 25 8.22 -1.83 32.73
C ASP A 25 8.95 -1.75 31.38
N PRO A 26 8.52 -2.54 30.37
CA PRO A 26 9.25 -2.69 29.13
C PRO A 26 9.21 -1.43 28.28
N ASP A 27 10.39 -1.06 27.77
CA ASP A 27 10.56 -0.02 26.75
C ASP A 27 11.57 -0.46 25.68
N LEU A 28 11.58 0.26 24.55
CA LEU A 28 12.58 0.09 23.49
C LEU A 28 13.65 1.18 23.61
N THR A 29 14.85 0.89 23.12
CA THR A 29 15.94 1.86 23.13
C THR A 29 15.59 3.10 22.29
N SER A 30 16.13 4.26 22.66
CA SER A 30 15.94 5.51 21.91
C SER A 30 16.38 5.37 20.45
N CYS A 31 17.46 4.63 20.19
CA CYS A 31 17.94 4.34 18.85
C CYS A 31 16.90 3.55 18.04
N PHE A 32 16.37 2.46 18.58
CA PHE A 32 15.36 1.63 17.89
C PHE A 32 14.09 2.43 17.59
N GLN A 33 13.67 3.28 18.54
CA GLN A 33 12.52 4.15 18.39
C GLN A 33 12.69 5.18 17.26
N LYS A 34 13.85 5.84 17.18
CA LYS A 34 14.15 6.83 16.12
C LYS A 34 14.42 6.19 14.75
N THR A 35 14.88 4.94 14.72
CA THR A 35 15.26 4.24 13.49
C THR A 35 14.17 3.28 13.03
N ALA A 36 14.19 2.02 13.46
CA ALA A 36 13.35 0.94 12.96
C ALA A 36 11.85 1.31 12.94
N LEU A 37 11.33 1.93 14.01
CA LEU A 37 9.91 2.30 14.11
C LEU A 37 9.47 3.40 13.13
N VAL A 38 10.41 4.17 12.59
CA VAL A 38 10.13 5.20 11.56
C VAL A 38 10.51 4.68 10.17
N TRP A 39 11.66 4.04 10.05
CA TRP A 39 12.24 3.62 8.78
C TRP A 39 11.46 2.47 8.15
N ILE A 40 10.93 1.53 8.94
CA ILE A 40 10.10 0.43 8.42
C ILE A 40 8.83 0.95 7.72
N PRO A 41 8.00 1.82 8.34
CA PRO A 41 6.88 2.43 7.64
C PRO A 41 7.29 3.23 6.39
N CYS A 42 8.39 3.99 6.44
CA CYS A 42 8.90 4.74 5.29
C CYS A 42 9.31 3.80 4.13
N ALA A 43 10.07 2.75 4.44
CA ALA A 43 10.50 1.75 3.46
C ALA A 43 9.30 1.01 2.85
N PHE A 44 8.27 0.72 3.64
CA PHE A 44 7.01 0.15 3.16
C PHE A 44 6.37 1.04 2.07
N LEU A 45 6.27 2.35 2.32
CA LEU A 45 5.71 3.28 1.33
C LEU A 45 6.56 3.32 0.06
N TRP A 46 7.90 3.35 0.19
CA TRP A 46 8.80 3.41 -0.94
C TRP A 46 8.77 2.12 -1.78
N ALA A 47 8.64 0.95 -1.14
CA ALA A 47 8.52 -0.32 -1.84
C ALA A 47 7.22 -0.43 -2.64
N LEU A 48 6.10 0.06 -2.08
CA LEU A 48 4.78 -0.03 -2.71
C LEU A 48 4.43 1.15 -3.62
N VAL A 49 5.31 2.14 -3.75
CA VAL A 49 5.08 3.29 -4.64
C VAL A 49 4.91 2.86 -6.09
N CYS A 50 5.69 1.87 -6.56
CA CYS A 50 5.60 1.38 -7.95
C CYS A 50 4.27 0.68 -8.20
N PHE A 51 3.79 -0.07 -7.21
CA PHE A 51 2.49 -0.72 -7.27
C PHE A 51 1.36 0.32 -7.31
N GLU A 52 1.37 1.30 -6.41
CA GLU A 52 0.38 2.39 -6.41
C GLU A 52 0.43 3.19 -7.72
N ALA A 53 1.64 3.50 -8.23
CA ALA A 53 1.84 4.19 -9.51
C ALA A 53 1.22 3.41 -10.68
N TYR A 54 1.33 2.08 -10.69
CA TYR A 54 0.66 1.25 -11.70
C TYR A 54 -0.87 1.43 -11.67
N TYR A 55 -1.50 1.44 -10.50
CA TYR A 55 -2.94 1.70 -10.37
C TYR A 55 -3.33 3.12 -10.79
N ILE A 56 -2.54 4.12 -10.36
CA ILE A 56 -2.71 5.53 -10.73
C ILE A 56 -2.69 5.72 -12.24
N LEU A 57 -1.69 5.12 -12.92
CA LEU A 57 -1.50 5.26 -14.36
C LEU A 57 -2.60 4.56 -15.16
N ASN A 58 -3.07 3.40 -14.69
CA ASN A 58 -4.11 2.62 -15.37
C ASN A 58 -5.54 2.99 -14.96
N SER A 59 -5.73 3.94 -14.05
CA SER A 59 -7.07 4.36 -13.62
C SER A 59 -7.93 4.85 -14.79
N LYS A 60 -9.20 4.45 -14.77
CA LYS A 60 -10.25 4.85 -15.74
C LYS A 60 -11.07 6.07 -15.30
N PHE A 61 -10.75 6.62 -14.14
CA PHE A 61 -11.39 7.80 -13.58
C PHE A 61 -10.44 9.00 -13.61
N ARG A 62 -10.98 10.22 -13.61
CA ARG A 62 -10.18 11.45 -13.54
C ARG A 62 -10.85 12.48 -12.64
N ASP A 63 -9.99 13.31 -12.05
CA ASP A 63 -10.35 14.53 -11.34
C ASP A 63 -11.37 14.37 -10.20
N ILE A 64 -10.85 14.12 -9.01
CA ILE A 64 -11.63 14.29 -7.77
C ILE A 64 -11.71 15.79 -7.44
N PRO A 65 -12.89 16.34 -7.15
CA PRO A 65 -13.03 17.75 -6.79
C PRO A 65 -12.31 18.07 -5.46
N TRP A 66 -12.01 19.35 -5.25
CA TRP A 66 -11.40 19.79 -4.00
C TRP A 66 -12.44 19.82 -2.88
N ASN A 67 -12.32 18.88 -1.94
CA ASN A 67 -13.13 18.83 -0.74
C ASN A 67 -12.29 19.20 0.51
N LYS A 68 -12.95 19.50 1.62
CA LYS A 68 -12.37 19.68 2.95
C LYS A 68 -11.47 18.50 3.33
N LEU A 69 -11.88 17.25 3.08
CA LEU A 69 -11.09 16.06 3.41
C LEU A 69 -9.70 16.08 2.73
N ASN A 70 -9.68 16.31 1.41
CA ASN A 70 -8.44 16.35 0.63
C ASN A 70 -7.56 17.55 1.04
N ARG A 71 -8.15 18.73 1.25
CA ARG A 71 -7.41 19.90 1.77
C ARG A 71 -6.78 19.63 3.12
N LEU A 72 -7.48 18.94 4.02
CA LEU A 72 -6.96 18.56 5.33
C LEU A 72 -5.83 17.53 5.22
N LYS A 73 -5.99 16.48 4.41
CA LYS A 73 -4.92 15.48 4.17
C LYS A 73 -3.64 16.14 3.67
N ILE A 74 -3.75 17.03 2.68
CA ILE A 74 -2.59 17.75 2.12
C ILE A 74 -2.03 18.74 3.16
N GLY A 75 -2.89 19.52 3.82
CA GLY A 75 -2.48 20.51 4.82
C GLY A 75 -1.69 19.86 5.97
N LEU A 76 -2.23 18.80 6.57
CA LEU A 76 -1.57 18.07 7.67
C LEU A 76 -0.28 17.38 7.21
N SER A 77 -0.26 16.79 6.01
CA SER A 77 0.97 16.18 5.46
C SER A 77 2.04 17.25 5.22
N SER A 78 1.68 18.43 4.72
CA SER A 78 2.59 19.57 4.57
C SER A 78 3.07 20.10 5.93
N SER A 79 2.23 20.10 6.97
CA SER A 79 2.67 20.43 8.33
C SER A 79 3.72 19.45 8.85
N LEU A 80 3.62 18.16 8.55
CA LEU A 80 4.67 17.18 8.89
C LEU A 80 5.98 17.44 8.13
N ILE A 81 5.92 17.89 6.87
CA ILE A 81 7.11 18.30 6.12
C ILE A 81 7.78 19.49 6.83
N LEU A 82 7.01 20.53 7.18
CA LEU A 82 7.55 21.69 7.89
C LEU A 82 8.17 21.31 9.24
N LEU A 83 7.53 20.40 9.98
CA LEU A 83 8.04 19.90 11.23
C LEU A 83 9.36 19.13 11.04
N ALA A 84 9.47 18.29 10.01
CA ALA A 84 10.70 17.58 9.69
C ALA A 84 11.83 18.52 9.21
N ILE A 85 11.51 19.64 8.55
CA ILE A 85 12.49 20.70 8.23
C ILE A 85 12.98 21.35 9.53
N ALA A 86 12.06 21.65 10.46
CA ALA A 86 12.41 22.24 11.75
C ALA A 86 13.29 21.30 12.58
N ASP A 87 12.97 19.99 12.62
CA ASP A 87 13.78 18.98 13.32
C ASP A 87 15.20 18.90 12.76
N LEU A 88 15.34 18.93 11.42
CA LEU A 88 16.65 18.96 10.77
C LEU A 88 17.41 20.25 11.10
N GLY A 89 16.73 21.40 11.07
CA GLY A 89 17.31 22.69 11.43
C GLY A 89 17.78 22.72 12.89
N TYR A 90 17.02 22.11 13.80
CA TYR A 90 17.38 21.96 15.20
C TYR A 90 18.66 21.11 15.36
N ALA A 91 18.74 19.95 14.69
CA ALA A 91 19.93 19.10 14.71
C ALA A 91 21.19 19.83 14.17
N ILE A 92 21.05 20.63 13.11
CA ILE A 92 22.15 21.44 12.56
C ILE A 92 22.58 22.53 13.55
N HIS A 93 21.61 23.22 14.16
CA HIS A 93 21.90 24.27 15.13
C HIS A 93 22.60 23.72 16.37
N GLN A 94 22.18 22.55 16.84
CA GLN A 94 22.78 21.89 18.00
C GLN A 94 24.23 21.45 17.74
N SER A 95 24.53 20.94 16.54
CA SER A 95 25.91 20.64 16.15
C SER A 95 26.76 21.89 16.02
N SER A 96 26.22 22.98 15.45
CA SER A 96 26.93 24.26 15.34
C SER A 96 27.27 24.88 16.70
N THR A 97 26.45 24.62 17.72
CA THR A 97 26.68 25.09 19.10
C THR A 97 27.60 24.19 19.93
N GLY A 98 28.17 23.13 19.32
CA GLY A 98 29.18 22.27 19.95
C GLY A 98 28.62 21.12 20.80
N TYR A 99 27.34 20.81 20.69
CA TYR A 99 26.78 19.59 21.28
C TYR A 99 27.02 18.38 20.36
N ASP A 100 27.24 17.22 20.96
CA ASP A 100 27.35 15.96 20.23
C ASP A 100 26.00 15.59 19.60
N VAL A 101 25.94 15.58 18.27
CA VAL A 101 24.76 15.18 17.48
C VAL A 101 25.13 13.95 16.67
N TYR A 102 24.32 12.90 16.76
CA TYR A 102 24.60 11.65 16.08
C TYR A 102 23.99 11.61 14.66
N PRO A 103 24.55 10.81 13.74
CA PRO A 103 24.05 10.70 12.37
C PRO A 103 22.54 10.41 12.26
N VAL A 104 21.97 9.63 13.18
CA VAL A 104 20.53 9.31 13.23
C VAL A 104 19.64 10.56 13.29
N ASP A 105 20.10 11.62 13.95
CA ASP A 105 19.34 12.87 14.14
C ASP A 105 19.31 13.71 12.85
N TYR A 106 20.17 13.42 11.87
CA TYR A 106 20.10 13.97 10.51
C TYR A 106 19.33 13.07 9.55
N TYR A 107 19.62 11.76 9.56
CA TYR A 107 19.02 10.82 8.62
C TYR A 107 17.52 10.65 8.82
N THR A 108 17.05 10.62 10.06
CA THR A 108 15.63 10.39 10.36
C THR A 108 14.73 11.54 9.84
N PRO A 109 15.04 12.83 10.11
CA PRO A 109 14.33 13.94 9.48
C PRO A 109 14.39 13.92 7.95
N ILE A 110 15.53 13.57 7.34
CA ILE A 110 15.66 13.49 5.87
C ILE A 110 14.73 12.40 5.29
N ILE A 111 14.71 11.21 5.90
CA ILE A 111 13.83 10.12 5.48
C ILE A 111 12.36 10.54 5.63
N LYS A 112 12.00 11.21 6.74
CA LYS A 112 10.66 11.78 6.94
C LYS A 112 10.31 12.80 5.86
N LEU A 113 11.21 13.73 5.51
CA LEU A 113 11.01 14.73 4.46
C LEU A 113 10.72 14.09 3.11
N THR A 114 11.55 13.12 2.69
CA THR A 114 11.36 12.39 1.45
C THR A 114 10.03 11.63 1.45
N THR A 115 9.69 10.96 2.55
CA THR A 115 8.48 10.15 2.67
C THR A 115 7.21 11.00 2.67
N PHE A 116 7.15 12.10 3.43
CA PHE A 116 5.96 12.95 3.48
C PHE A 116 5.79 13.77 2.19
N SER A 117 6.88 14.13 1.52
CA SER A 117 6.81 14.72 0.18
C SER A 117 6.22 13.73 -0.83
N LEU A 118 6.65 12.46 -0.76
CA LEU A 118 6.07 11.39 -1.56
C LEU A 118 4.59 11.16 -1.23
N SER A 119 4.19 11.18 0.05
CA SER A 119 2.78 11.01 0.42
C SER A 119 1.90 12.14 -0.12
N VAL A 120 2.37 13.40 -0.07
CA VAL A 120 1.67 14.54 -0.69
C VAL A 120 1.57 14.34 -2.21
N ALA A 121 2.65 13.94 -2.87
CA ALA A 121 2.63 13.67 -4.30
C ALA A 121 1.61 12.58 -4.66
N LEU A 122 1.58 11.47 -3.91
CA LEU A 122 0.60 10.40 -4.09
C LEU A 122 -0.84 10.88 -3.90
N ILE A 123 -1.13 11.70 -2.87
CA ILE A 123 -2.47 12.28 -2.68
C ILE A 123 -2.88 13.13 -3.89
N LEU A 124 -1.97 13.95 -4.41
CA LEU A 124 -2.22 14.79 -5.59
C LEU A 124 -2.44 13.96 -6.86
N PHE A 125 -1.64 12.90 -7.07
CA PHE A 125 -1.80 12.00 -8.21
C PHE A 125 -3.08 11.17 -8.12
N ASN A 126 -3.43 10.66 -6.93
CA ASN A 126 -4.68 9.96 -6.68
C ASN A 126 -5.89 10.85 -6.99
N LYS A 127 -5.85 12.11 -6.53
CA LYS A 127 -6.86 13.12 -6.86
C LYS A 127 -6.97 13.32 -8.38
N LYS A 128 -5.86 13.55 -9.08
CA LYS A 128 -5.84 13.80 -10.53
C LYS A 128 -6.33 12.59 -11.34
N ARG A 129 -6.00 11.38 -10.88
CA ARG A 129 -6.34 10.11 -11.55
C ARG A 129 -7.60 9.46 -10.98
N GLY A 130 -8.43 10.17 -10.23
CA GLY A 130 -9.75 9.68 -9.83
C GLY A 130 -9.75 8.51 -8.84
N LEU A 131 -8.63 8.24 -8.16
CA LEU A 131 -8.54 7.17 -7.16
C LEU A 131 -9.07 7.68 -5.82
N ARG A 132 -10.29 7.27 -5.46
CA ARG A 132 -11.02 7.75 -4.28
C ARG A 132 -10.42 7.31 -2.95
N THR A 133 -9.75 6.17 -2.94
CA THR A 133 -9.13 5.61 -1.74
C THR A 133 -7.85 4.90 -2.12
N SER A 134 -6.82 5.07 -1.30
CA SER A 134 -5.51 4.45 -1.47
C SER A 134 -5.24 3.55 -0.28
N GLY A 135 -5.15 2.25 -0.53
CA GLY A 135 -4.81 1.28 0.50
C GLY A 135 -3.37 1.43 0.98
N VAL A 136 -2.45 1.77 0.06
CA VAL A 136 -1.03 1.98 0.40
C VAL A 136 -0.85 3.14 1.37
N LEU A 137 -1.51 4.28 1.11
CA LEU A 137 -1.46 5.42 2.03
C LEU A 137 -2.10 5.10 3.38
N PHE A 138 -3.26 4.45 3.40
CA PHE A 138 -3.90 4.04 4.65
C PHE A 138 -2.98 3.12 5.49
N MET A 139 -2.42 2.07 4.87
CA MET A 139 -1.54 1.12 5.56
C MET A 139 -0.25 1.79 6.05
N PHE A 140 0.30 2.75 5.29
CA PHE A 140 1.45 3.55 5.72
C PHE A 140 1.14 4.34 6.99
N TRP A 141 0.04 5.11 7.01
CA TRP A 141 -0.33 5.90 8.20
C TRP A 141 -0.69 5.01 9.39
N LEU A 142 -1.30 3.85 9.15
CA LEU A 142 -1.59 2.86 10.19
C LEU A 142 -0.31 2.30 10.80
N LEU A 143 0.64 1.88 9.97
CA LEU A 143 1.92 1.34 10.42
C LEU A 143 2.73 2.39 11.19
N LEU A 144 2.76 3.63 10.70
CA LEU A 144 3.43 4.75 11.36
C LEU A 144 2.80 5.07 12.73
N ALA A 145 1.48 5.01 12.84
CA ALA A 145 0.76 5.20 14.11
C ALA A 145 1.03 4.07 15.11
N VAL A 146 0.96 2.81 14.67
CA VAL A 146 1.22 1.64 15.53
C VAL A 146 2.67 1.65 16.03
N CYS A 147 3.65 1.83 15.13
CA CYS A 147 5.06 1.91 15.51
C CYS A 147 5.34 3.13 16.40
N GLY A 148 4.75 4.29 16.08
CA GLY A 148 4.94 5.53 16.87
C GLY A 148 4.34 5.47 18.27
N THR A 149 3.41 4.56 18.56
CA THR A 149 2.79 4.42 19.89
C THR A 149 3.85 4.14 20.98
N VAL A 150 4.89 3.37 20.66
CA VAL A 150 5.95 3.03 21.62
C VAL A 150 6.73 4.28 22.02
N GLN A 151 7.26 5.02 21.05
CA GLN A 151 8.01 6.24 21.33
C GLN A 151 7.13 7.33 21.95
N PHE A 152 5.85 7.43 21.56
CA PHE A 152 4.90 8.34 22.22
C PHE A 152 4.75 8.03 23.71
N ARG A 153 4.63 6.75 24.08
CA ARG A 153 4.59 6.33 25.50
C ARG A 153 5.86 6.75 26.23
N SER A 154 7.03 6.55 25.63
CA SER A 154 8.32 6.93 26.23
C SER A 154 8.45 8.43 26.44
N GLU A 155 8.07 9.25 25.45
CA GLU A 155 8.12 10.72 25.59
C GLU A 155 7.14 11.23 26.66
N ILE A 156 5.91 10.68 26.72
CA ILE A 156 4.96 11.01 27.78
C ILE A 156 5.53 10.65 29.15
N ARG A 157 6.13 9.47 29.30
CA ARG A 157 6.76 9.06 30.57
C ARG A 157 7.86 10.03 31.01
N LYS A 158 8.71 10.49 30.10
CA LYS A 158 9.75 11.49 30.41
C LYS A 158 9.13 12.77 30.97
N ILE A 159 8.05 13.28 30.37
CA ILE A 159 7.35 14.48 30.84
C ILE A 159 6.82 14.32 32.28
N PHE A 160 6.22 13.16 32.59
CA PHE A 160 5.55 12.95 33.87
C PHE A 160 6.48 12.56 35.01
N PHE A 161 7.54 11.80 34.73
CA PHE A 161 8.37 11.18 35.76
C PHE A 161 9.79 11.73 35.84
N ASP A 162 10.30 12.39 34.79
CA ASP A 162 11.66 12.92 34.78
C ASP A 162 11.63 14.44 34.92
N THR A 163 12.05 14.95 36.10
CA THR A 163 12.13 16.40 36.38
C THR A 163 13.43 17.02 35.84
N SER A 164 14.24 16.26 35.11
CA SER A 164 15.51 16.71 34.55
C SER A 164 15.36 17.80 33.50
N THR A 165 16.36 18.67 33.40
CA THR A 165 16.53 19.71 32.37
C THR A 165 16.82 19.12 30.99
N GLN A 166 15.91 18.30 30.45
CA GLN A 166 15.96 17.85 29.07
C GLN A 166 15.51 18.98 28.13
N PRO A 167 16.02 19.05 26.89
CA PRO A 167 15.55 20.03 25.93
C PRO A 167 14.06 19.80 25.64
N VAL A 168 13.26 20.86 25.80
CA VAL A 168 11.79 20.80 25.64
C VAL A 168 11.39 20.55 24.18
N TYR A 169 12.23 20.99 23.23
CA TYR A 169 11.90 20.96 21.80
C TYR A 169 11.68 19.56 21.22
N PRO A 170 12.58 18.56 21.38
CA PRO A 170 12.37 17.21 20.84
C PRO A 170 11.07 16.55 21.32
N ILE A 171 10.71 16.74 22.59
CA ILE A 171 9.50 16.20 23.19
C ILE A 171 8.27 16.84 22.52
N VAL A 172 8.21 18.17 22.48
CA VAL A 172 7.07 18.90 21.90
C VAL A 172 6.94 18.62 20.40
N SER A 173 8.06 18.57 19.68
CA SER A 173 8.09 18.23 18.25
C SER A 173 7.51 16.82 18.03
N TYR A 174 7.95 15.83 18.80
CA TYR A 174 7.47 14.46 18.65
C TYR A 174 5.98 14.31 18.99
N VAL A 175 5.49 14.97 20.05
CA VAL A 175 4.06 14.95 20.41
C VAL A 175 3.21 15.57 19.30
N LEU A 176 3.63 16.71 18.74
CA LEU A 176 2.94 17.34 17.62
C LEU A 176 2.95 16.44 16.37
N TYR A 177 4.10 15.85 16.06
CA TYR A 177 4.28 14.88 14.98
C TYR A 177 3.29 13.72 15.10
N TYR A 178 3.15 13.14 16.30
CA TYR A 178 2.29 12.00 16.54
C TYR A 178 0.80 12.36 16.46
N ILE A 179 0.39 13.50 17.01
CA ILE A 179 -1.01 13.98 16.91
C ILE A 179 -1.42 14.19 15.44
N ILE A 180 -0.54 14.79 14.63
CA ILE A 180 -0.80 14.98 13.20
C ILE A 180 -0.87 13.63 12.47
N THR A 181 0.01 12.68 12.82
CA THR A 181 0.02 11.33 12.26
C THR A 181 -1.30 10.59 12.54
N ILE A 182 -1.80 10.61 13.77
CA ILE A 182 -3.09 10.01 14.14
C ILE A 182 -4.24 10.69 13.40
N SER A 183 -4.20 12.03 13.28
CA SER A 183 -5.20 12.77 12.52
C SER A 183 -5.21 12.34 11.06
N LEU A 184 -4.05 12.16 10.43
CA LEU A 184 -3.93 11.67 9.05
C LEU A 184 -4.43 10.24 8.90
N LEU A 185 -4.18 9.35 9.85
CA LEU A 185 -4.76 8.00 9.86
C LEU A 185 -6.30 8.08 9.85
N ILE A 186 -6.89 8.87 10.75
CA ILE A 186 -8.35 9.04 10.83
C ILE A 186 -8.90 9.59 9.50
N LEU A 187 -8.26 10.61 8.91
CA LEU A 187 -8.72 11.14 7.61
C LEU A 187 -8.61 10.11 6.47
N ASN A 188 -7.66 9.18 6.53
CA ASN A 188 -7.54 8.11 5.53
C ASN A 188 -8.53 6.95 5.74
N CYS A 189 -9.23 6.90 6.88
CA CYS A 189 -10.37 5.99 7.07
C CYS A 189 -11.59 6.38 6.22
N PHE A 190 -11.64 7.61 5.71
CA PHE A 190 -12.75 8.12 4.90
C PHE A 190 -12.38 8.17 3.41
N ALA A 191 -13.34 7.82 2.56
CA ALA A 191 -13.19 7.87 1.10
C ALA A 191 -13.25 9.32 0.62
N ASP A 192 -12.43 9.64 -0.39
CA ASP A 192 -12.56 10.90 -1.10
C ASP A 192 -13.83 10.90 -1.98
N GLU A 193 -14.20 12.11 -2.39
CA GLU A 193 -15.40 12.37 -3.19
C GLU A 193 -15.34 11.67 -4.55
N ALA A 194 -16.51 11.51 -5.19
CA ALA A 194 -16.58 10.86 -6.49
C ALA A 194 -15.80 11.67 -7.55
N PRO A 195 -15.08 10.99 -8.47
CA PRO A 195 -14.42 11.64 -9.59
C PRO A 195 -15.46 12.29 -10.52
N THR A 196 -15.13 13.44 -11.10
CA THR A 196 -16.02 14.16 -12.03
C THR A 196 -16.06 13.52 -13.41
N ILE A 197 -15.00 12.83 -13.80
CA ILE A 197 -14.86 12.20 -15.12
C ILE A 197 -14.68 10.69 -14.93
N SER A 198 -15.49 9.92 -15.65
CA SER A 198 -15.41 8.46 -15.67
C SER A 198 -15.61 7.94 -17.08
N GLU A 199 -14.94 6.83 -17.42
CA GLU A 199 -15.13 6.12 -18.69
C GLU A 199 -16.48 5.38 -18.75
N TYR A 200 -17.10 5.14 -17.59
CA TYR A 200 -18.33 4.37 -17.45
C TYR A 200 -19.53 5.31 -17.23
N PRO A 201 -20.73 4.95 -17.73
CA PRO A 201 -21.92 5.78 -17.49
C PRO A 201 -22.31 5.77 -16.01
N LEU A 202 -22.78 6.92 -15.53
CA LEU A 202 -23.38 7.05 -14.20
C LEU A 202 -24.64 6.17 -14.14
N THR A 203 -24.66 5.21 -13.21
CA THR A 203 -25.82 4.34 -12.96
C THR A 203 -26.46 4.69 -11.62
N LYS A 204 -27.80 4.71 -11.58
CA LYS A 204 -28.58 5.10 -10.41
C LYS A 204 -28.33 4.19 -9.20
N ASP A 205 -28.17 2.89 -9.45
CA ASP A 205 -27.93 1.87 -8.42
C ASP A 205 -26.49 1.34 -8.51
N SER A 206 -25.52 2.25 -8.42
CA SER A 206 -24.08 1.91 -8.40
C SER A 206 -23.71 1.13 -7.14
N ASN A 207 -22.75 0.22 -7.24
CA ASN A 207 -22.25 -0.55 -6.09
C ASN A 207 -21.61 0.39 -5.04
N PRO A 208 -22.06 0.38 -3.76
CA PRO A 208 -21.44 1.17 -2.69
C PRO A 208 -19.95 0.86 -2.49
N GLU A 209 -19.52 -0.35 -2.82
CA GLU A 209 -18.11 -0.74 -2.78
C GLU A 209 -17.22 0.19 -3.62
N ASP A 210 -17.70 0.66 -4.79
CA ASP A 210 -16.92 1.54 -5.68
C ASP A 210 -16.60 2.89 -4.99
N GLY A 211 -17.46 3.31 -4.05
CA GLY A 211 -17.28 4.53 -3.27
C GLY A 211 -16.82 4.35 -1.83
N ALA A 212 -16.61 3.12 -1.39
CA ALA A 212 -16.20 2.80 -0.04
C ALA A 212 -14.74 3.18 0.22
N SER A 213 -14.43 3.54 1.47
CA SER A 213 -13.04 3.75 1.90
C SER A 213 -12.29 2.43 1.95
N PHE A 214 -10.95 2.48 1.96
CA PHE A 214 -10.16 1.26 2.09
C PHE A 214 -10.51 0.47 3.36
N LEU A 215 -10.70 1.16 4.49
CA LEU A 215 -11.13 0.52 5.74
C LEU A 215 -12.50 -0.18 5.58
N SER A 216 -13.46 0.50 4.95
CA SER A 216 -14.78 -0.06 4.69
C SER A 216 -14.73 -1.28 3.76
N LYS A 217 -13.83 -1.27 2.76
CA LYS A 217 -13.57 -2.43 1.89
C LYS A 217 -12.93 -3.59 2.66
N LEU A 218 -11.97 -3.30 3.52
CA LEU A 218 -11.23 -4.30 4.30
C LEU A 218 -12.15 -5.08 5.25
N PHE A 219 -13.05 -4.37 5.94
CA PHE A 219 -13.99 -4.96 6.91
C PHE A 219 -15.39 -5.23 6.34
N TYR A 220 -15.59 -5.09 5.02
CA TYR A 220 -16.89 -5.22 4.37
C TYR A 220 -18.01 -4.34 4.95
N MET A 221 -17.67 -3.19 5.55
CA MET A 221 -18.64 -2.29 6.18
C MET A 221 -19.65 -1.73 5.16
N TRP A 222 -19.26 -1.59 3.89
CA TRP A 222 -20.15 -1.13 2.82
C TRP A 222 -21.32 -2.10 2.56
N LEU A 223 -21.19 -3.37 2.96
CA LEU A 223 -22.21 -4.41 2.79
C LEU A 223 -23.27 -4.39 3.91
N GLU A 224 -22.97 -3.77 5.05
CA GLU A 224 -23.83 -3.73 6.25
C GLU A 224 -25.29 -3.32 5.95
N PRO A 225 -25.57 -2.29 5.12
CA PRO A 225 -26.96 -1.90 4.84
C PRO A 225 -27.77 -3.01 4.17
N LEU A 226 -27.15 -3.82 3.31
CA LEU A 226 -27.81 -4.93 2.63
C LEU A 226 -28.03 -6.13 3.57
N VAL A 227 -27.03 -6.46 4.40
CA VAL A 227 -27.16 -7.52 5.41
C VAL A 227 -28.30 -7.21 6.37
N TRP A 228 -28.36 -5.97 6.85
CA TRP A 228 -29.40 -5.56 7.79
C TRP A 228 -30.79 -5.48 7.16
N LYS A 229 -30.88 -5.08 5.88
CA LYS A 229 -32.12 -5.16 5.11
C LYS A 229 -32.58 -6.61 4.94
N GLY A 230 -31.68 -7.53 4.61
CA GLY A 230 -31.98 -8.96 4.49
C GLY A 230 -32.39 -9.61 5.81
N PHE A 231 -31.88 -9.11 6.94
CA PHE A 231 -32.33 -9.52 8.27
C PHE A 231 -33.78 -9.11 8.56
N ARG A 232 -34.20 -7.93 8.09
CA ARG A 232 -35.55 -7.39 8.36
C ARG A 232 -36.61 -7.83 7.35
N THR A 233 -36.21 -8.00 6.09
CA THR A 233 -37.10 -8.27 4.96
C THR A 233 -36.40 -9.19 3.97
N PRO A 234 -37.07 -10.22 3.42
CA PRO A 234 -36.50 -11.05 2.36
C PRO A 234 -36.03 -10.20 1.18
N LEU A 235 -34.79 -10.39 0.75
CA LEU A 235 -34.19 -9.63 -0.34
C LEU A 235 -34.79 -10.02 -1.68
N GLU A 236 -35.14 -9.03 -2.49
CA GLU A 236 -35.54 -9.20 -3.88
C GLU A 236 -34.45 -8.69 -4.85
N SER A 237 -34.53 -9.06 -6.13
CA SER A 237 -33.54 -8.64 -7.14
C SER A 237 -33.41 -7.12 -7.28
N LYS A 238 -34.47 -6.36 -6.98
CA LYS A 238 -34.48 -4.89 -6.99
C LYS A 238 -33.69 -4.25 -5.84
N ASP A 239 -33.37 -5.03 -4.80
CA ASP A 239 -32.63 -4.56 -3.62
C ASP A 239 -31.11 -4.69 -3.80
N LEU A 240 -30.68 -5.40 -4.85
CA LEU A 240 -29.28 -5.62 -5.19
C LEU A 240 -28.73 -4.45 -6.01
N TRP A 241 -27.48 -4.11 -5.76
CA TRP A 241 -26.77 -3.11 -6.55
C TRP A 241 -26.31 -3.67 -7.88
N ASN A 242 -26.11 -2.79 -8.86
CA ASN A 242 -25.48 -3.19 -10.11
C ASN A 242 -24.03 -3.61 -9.87
N ILE A 243 -23.59 -4.60 -10.63
CA ILE A 243 -22.19 -5.05 -10.63
C ILE A 243 -21.30 -3.88 -11.07
N SER A 244 -20.15 -3.72 -10.41
CA SER A 244 -19.16 -2.71 -10.78
C SER A 244 -18.79 -2.85 -12.27
N PRO A 245 -18.72 -1.75 -13.05
CA PRO A 245 -18.50 -1.82 -14.50
C PRO A 245 -17.28 -2.63 -14.92
N GLN A 246 -16.24 -2.67 -14.08
CA GLN A 246 -15.00 -3.40 -14.33
C GLN A 246 -15.18 -4.93 -14.29
N ASN A 247 -16.19 -5.40 -13.55
CA ASN A 247 -16.53 -6.81 -13.36
C ASN A 247 -17.65 -7.29 -14.30
N CYS A 248 -18.22 -6.40 -15.11
CA CYS A 248 -19.26 -6.75 -16.07
C CYS A 248 -18.69 -7.56 -17.25
N SER A 249 -19.47 -8.50 -17.79
CA SER A 249 -19.09 -9.32 -18.95
C SER A 249 -18.67 -8.47 -20.16
N LYS A 250 -19.25 -7.28 -20.32
CA LYS A 250 -18.89 -6.31 -21.37
C LYS A 250 -17.41 -5.89 -21.32
N VAL A 251 -16.76 -5.95 -20.16
CA VAL A 251 -15.33 -5.63 -19.98
C VAL A 251 -14.49 -6.90 -19.85
N VAL A 252 -14.97 -7.87 -19.08
CA VAL A 252 -14.22 -9.10 -18.76
C VAL A 252 -14.06 -9.98 -20.01
N VAL A 253 -15.15 -10.24 -20.76
CA VAL A 253 -15.15 -11.17 -21.90
C VAL A 253 -14.23 -10.70 -23.04
N PRO A 254 -14.29 -9.44 -23.52
CA PRO A 254 -13.40 -8.99 -24.60
C PRO A 254 -11.92 -9.04 -24.23
N ASN A 255 -11.57 -8.84 -22.96
CA ASN A 255 -10.18 -8.95 -22.52
C ASN A 255 -9.66 -10.39 -22.66
N PHE A 256 -10.47 -11.37 -22.24
CA PHE A 256 -10.15 -12.79 -22.43
C PHE A 256 -10.11 -13.16 -23.92
N ASP A 257 -11.12 -12.78 -24.69
CA ASP A 257 -11.24 -13.11 -26.13
C ASP A 257 -10.01 -12.63 -26.91
N ARG A 258 -9.52 -11.41 -26.63
CA ARG A 258 -8.29 -10.87 -27.23
C ARG A 258 -7.07 -11.77 -27.02
N HIS A 259 -6.95 -12.42 -25.86
CA HIS A 259 -5.86 -13.34 -25.58
C HIS A 259 -6.13 -14.76 -26.12
N TRP A 260 -7.39 -15.16 -26.14
CA TRP A 260 -7.85 -16.43 -26.68
C TRP A 260 -7.67 -16.52 -28.20
N GLU A 261 -8.11 -15.51 -28.95
CA GLU A 261 -7.92 -15.43 -30.41
C GLU A 261 -6.45 -15.49 -30.80
N LYS A 262 -5.58 -14.78 -30.06
CA LYS A 262 -4.12 -14.86 -30.26
C LYS A 262 -3.56 -16.27 -30.02
N ALA A 263 -4.11 -17.00 -29.05
CA ALA A 263 -3.72 -18.39 -28.79
C ALA A 263 -4.20 -19.32 -29.92
N LEU A 264 -5.44 -19.13 -30.39
CA LEU A 264 -6.01 -19.88 -31.51
C LEU A 264 -5.20 -19.68 -32.80
N HIS A 265 -4.94 -18.43 -33.19
CA HIS A 265 -4.16 -18.11 -34.39
C HIS A 265 -2.75 -18.71 -34.34
N LYS A 266 -2.12 -18.74 -33.15
CA LYS A 266 -0.80 -19.36 -32.97
C LYS A 266 -0.86 -20.88 -33.20
N THR A 267 -1.89 -21.56 -32.72
CA THR A 267 -2.06 -23.00 -32.94
C THR A 267 -2.34 -23.31 -34.41
N THR A 268 -3.25 -22.57 -35.06
CA THR A 268 -3.59 -22.74 -36.48
C THR A 268 -2.40 -22.45 -37.40
N SER A 269 -1.62 -21.41 -37.13
CA SER A 269 -0.43 -21.08 -37.93
C SER A 269 0.69 -22.12 -37.82
N ILE A 270 0.76 -22.87 -36.71
CA ILE A 270 1.72 -23.97 -36.56
C ILE A 270 1.28 -25.20 -37.38
N GLU A 271 -0.02 -25.41 -37.56
CA GLU A 271 -0.55 -26.50 -38.40
C GLU A 271 -0.26 -26.30 -39.89
N SER A 272 -0.27 -25.06 -40.38
CA SER A 272 -0.14 -24.74 -41.81
C SER A 272 1.30 -24.67 -42.35
N GLN A 273 2.35 -24.79 -41.52
CA GLN A 273 3.75 -24.57 -41.95
C GLN A 273 4.72 -25.75 -41.77
N THR A 274 4.27 -27.00 -41.55
CA THR A 274 5.21 -28.13 -41.51
C THR A 274 5.64 -28.58 -42.91
N ALA A 275 6.65 -27.94 -43.49
CA ALA A 275 7.37 -28.46 -44.66
C ALA A 275 8.44 -29.45 -44.20
N SER A 276 8.31 -30.72 -44.61
CA SER A 276 9.29 -31.77 -44.33
C SER A 276 10.26 -31.88 -45.51
N PHE A 277 11.53 -31.54 -45.30
CA PHE A 277 12.58 -31.72 -46.32
C PHE A 277 13.14 -33.15 -46.28
N ARG A 278 12.97 -33.91 -47.37
CA ARG A 278 13.48 -35.29 -47.46
C ARG A 278 14.82 -35.29 -48.17
N LYS A 279 15.90 -35.36 -47.38
CA LYS A 279 17.32 -35.29 -47.82
C LYS A 279 17.69 -36.28 -48.93
N MET A 280 16.97 -37.40 -49.05
CA MET A 280 17.25 -38.50 -49.99
C MET A 280 16.63 -38.32 -51.38
N SER A 281 15.68 -37.41 -51.56
CA SER A 281 14.97 -37.19 -52.84
C SER A 281 15.06 -35.75 -53.36
N GLY A 282 15.65 -34.82 -52.59
CA GLY A 282 15.77 -33.41 -52.97
C GLY A 282 14.43 -32.65 -53.11
N SER A 283 13.31 -33.25 -52.69
CA SER A 283 11.97 -32.65 -52.81
C SER A 283 11.45 -32.10 -51.47
N VAL A 284 10.77 -30.95 -51.56
CA VAL A 284 10.00 -30.35 -50.47
C VAL A 284 8.56 -30.80 -50.64
N ASN A 285 8.07 -31.66 -49.75
CA ASN A 285 6.66 -32.06 -49.76
C ASN A 285 5.86 -31.14 -48.83
N PHE A 286 4.92 -30.41 -49.40
CA PHE A 286 3.84 -29.75 -48.68
C PHE A 286 2.73 -30.79 -48.50
N SER A 287 2.52 -31.26 -47.28
CA SER A 287 1.43 -32.19 -46.98
C SER A 287 0.12 -31.41 -46.87
N ASP A 288 -0.78 -31.57 -47.86
CA ASP A 288 -2.16 -31.05 -47.82
C ASP A 288 -3.03 -31.79 -46.77
N GLU A 289 -2.88 -31.33 -45.52
CA GLU A 289 -3.90 -30.94 -44.54
C GLU A 289 -5.12 -31.81 -44.14
N LYS A 290 -5.44 -32.98 -44.71
CA LYS A 290 -6.74 -33.61 -44.37
C LYS A 290 -6.84 -34.52 -43.14
N THR A 291 -5.78 -34.75 -42.35
CA THR A 291 -5.85 -35.77 -41.26
C THR A 291 -4.93 -35.54 -40.06
N LYS A 292 -4.61 -34.30 -39.68
CA LYS A 292 -4.03 -34.05 -38.34
C LYS A 292 -5.17 -33.78 -37.35
N PRO A 293 -5.21 -34.44 -36.18
CA PRO A 293 -6.21 -34.11 -35.16
C PRO A 293 -6.01 -32.65 -34.77
N LYS A 294 -7.07 -31.83 -34.89
CA LYS A 294 -7.06 -30.42 -34.48
C LYS A 294 -6.39 -30.31 -33.12
N LYS A 295 -5.24 -29.65 -33.06
CA LYS A 295 -4.52 -29.52 -31.80
C LYS A 295 -5.38 -28.74 -30.82
N ILE A 296 -5.81 -29.40 -29.74
CA ILE A 296 -6.65 -28.78 -28.72
C ILE A 296 -5.87 -27.60 -28.13
N THR A 297 -6.37 -26.38 -28.37
CA THR A 297 -5.76 -25.18 -27.80
C THR A 297 -6.15 -25.11 -26.33
N SER A 298 -5.15 -25.11 -25.44
CA SER A 298 -5.40 -24.97 -24.01
C SER A 298 -5.91 -23.56 -23.69
N VAL A 299 -6.95 -23.48 -22.86
CA VAL A 299 -7.53 -22.23 -22.36
C VAL A 299 -6.62 -21.54 -21.33
N LEU A 300 -5.83 -22.32 -20.60
CA LEU A 300 -5.04 -21.86 -19.46
C LEU A 300 -4.07 -20.70 -19.78
N PRO A 301 -3.32 -20.70 -20.91
CA PRO A 301 -2.44 -19.59 -21.25
C PRO A 301 -3.17 -18.28 -21.54
N ALA A 302 -4.38 -18.34 -22.11
CA ALA A 302 -5.19 -17.15 -22.35
C ALA A 302 -5.75 -16.59 -21.03
N LEU A 303 -6.22 -17.49 -20.15
CA LEU A 303 -6.71 -17.14 -18.83
C LEU A 303 -5.61 -16.50 -17.96
N TRP A 304 -4.42 -17.10 -17.94
CA TRP A 304 -3.27 -16.57 -17.19
C TRP A 304 -2.83 -15.19 -17.70
N LYS A 305 -2.85 -14.97 -19.01
CA LYS A 305 -2.50 -13.65 -19.57
C LYS A 305 -3.55 -12.58 -19.27
N ALA A 306 -4.83 -12.95 -19.19
CA ALA A 306 -5.91 -12.02 -18.92
C ALA A 306 -6.02 -11.66 -17.43
N TYR A 307 -5.90 -12.65 -16.53
CA TYR A 307 -6.20 -12.48 -15.09
C TYR A 307 -5.12 -12.98 -14.13
N GLY A 308 -3.99 -13.47 -14.64
CA GLY A 308 -2.92 -14.05 -13.81
C GLY A 308 -2.32 -13.06 -12.82
N SER A 309 -2.30 -11.76 -13.14
CA SER A 309 -1.83 -10.72 -12.21
C SER A 309 -2.72 -10.62 -10.97
N THR A 310 -4.05 -10.55 -11.16
CA THR A 310 -5.01 -10.52 -10.04
C THR A 310 -4.94 -11.80 -9.21
N PHE A 311 -4.81 -12.96 -9.87
CA PHE A 311 -4.66 -14.24 -9.19
C PHE A 311 -3.36 -14.30 -8.35
N LEU A 312 -2.24 -13.83 -8.90
CA LEU A 312 -0.95 -13.81 -8.21
C LEU A 312 -0.97 -12.88 -6.98
N SER A 313 -1.61 -11.71 -7.10
CA SER A 313 -1.82 -10.80 -5.96
C SER A 313 -2.61 -11.46 -4.83
N GLY A 314 -3.69 -12.19 -5.18
CA GLY A 314 -4.47 -12.96 -4.20
C GLY A 314 -3.65 -14.09 -3.55
N ALA A 315 -2.86 -14.82 -4.34
CA ALA A 315 -1.98 -15.87 -3.83
C ALA A 315 -0.89 -15.32 -2.89
N LEU A 316 -0.33 -14.16 -3.19
CA LEU A 316 0.65 -13.48 -2.33
C LEU A 316 0.02 -13.06 -0.99
N LEU A 317 -1.17 -12.46 -1.02
CA LEU A 317 -1.88 -12.09 0.20
C LEU A 317 -2.20 -13.32 1.07
N LYS A 318 -2.60 -14.43 0.44
CA LYS A 318 -2.83 -15.70 1.15
C LYS A 318 -1.54 -16.23 1.79
N LEU A 319 -0.44 -16.22 1.04
CA LEU A 319 0.87 -16.63 1.56
C LEU A 319 1.32 -15.77 2.75
N LEU A 320 1.12 -14.44 2.69
CA LEU A 320 1.40 -13.55 3.82
C LEU A 320 0.54 -13.88 5.04
N ALA A 321 -0.75 -14.15 4.85
CA ALA A 321 -1.64 -14.55 5.93
C ALA A 321 -1.19 -15.88 6.58
N ASP A 322 -0.72 -16.83 5.76
CA ASP A 322 -0.21 -18.11 6.24
C ASP A 322 1.09 -17.95 7.03
N ILE A 323 2.01 -17.07 6.59
CA ILE A 323 3.23 -16.73 7.35
C ILE A 323 2.88 -16.09 8.69
N LEU A 324 1.95 -15.12 8.70
CA LEU A 324 1.52 -14.44 9.92
C LEU A 324 0.92 -15.42 10.94
N ALA A 325 0.19 -16.44 10.49
CA ALA A 325 -0.32 -17.47 11.38
C ALA A 325 0.78 -18.26 12.12
N PHE A 326 1.98 -18.38 11.54
CA PHE A 326 3.15 -18.98 12.22
C PHE A 326 3.86 -18.03 13.18
N VAL A 327 3.70 -16.71 13.03
CA VAL A 327 4.31 -15.71 13.93
C VAL A 327 3.63 -15.71 15.30
N CYS A 328 2.31 -15.84 15.35
CA CYS A 328 1.56 -15.79 16.62
C CYS A 328 2.05 -16.80 17.68
N PRO A 329 2.28 -18.09 17.36
CA PRO A 329 2.87 -19.05 18.31
C PRO A 329 4.29 -18.69 18.77
N GLN A 330 5.11 -18.05 17.92
CA GLN A 330 6.48 -17.66 18.29
C GLN A 330 6.50 -16.45 19.23
N LEU A 331 5.53 -15.54 19.09
CA LEU A 331 5.37 -14.40 20.00
C LEU A 331 4.89 -14.81 21.39
N LEU A 332 4.14 -15.91 21.49
CA LEU A 332 3.61 -16.43 22.75
C LEU A 332 4.58 -17.34 23.51
N ARG A 333 5.71 -17.70 22.90
CA ARG A 333 6.70 -18.61 23.48
C ARG A 333 7.69 -17.90 24.39
#